data_AF-A0A1I1YQX8-F1
#
_entry.id   AF-A0A1I1YQX8-F1
#
_cell.length_a   1.000
_cell.length_b   1.000
_cell.length_c   1.000
_cell.angle_alpha   90.00
_cell.angle_beta   90.00
_cell.angle_gamma   90.00
#
_symmetry.space_group_name_H-M   'P 1'
#
loop_
_entity.id
_entity.type
_entity.pdbx_description
1 polymer ?
#
loop_
_entity_poly.entity_id
_entity_poly.type
_entity_poly.pdbx_seq_one_letter_code
_entity_poly.pdbx_strand_id
1 'polypeptide(L)'
;MGYINWVAVLEYYKVRREILNAEQTIVKEARKMFLYKEKIKTKYREIRLEDVLDISYKNIGDGEGILYLHTNQGVFPFMVSMDPKPFIESYFKLVNGMI
;
A
#
# COMPACT_ATOMS: atom_id res chain seq x y z
N MET A 1 -14.63 -20.59 10.73
CA MET A 1 -14.62 -19.12 10.49
C MET A 1 -13.22 -18.63 10.88
N GLY A 2 -12.29 -18.51 9.94
CA GLY A 2 -10.93 -18.07 10.26
C GLY A 2 -10.92 -16.55 10.44
N TYR A 3 -10.55 -16.06 11.63
CA TYR A 3 -10.36 -14.63 11.85
C TYR A 3 -9.21 -14.14 10.96
N ILE A 4 -9.50 -13.18 10.08
CA ILE A 4 -8.49 -12.54 9.28
C ILE A 4 -7.75 -11.56 10.20
N ASN A 5 -6.55 -11.94 10.67
CA ASN A 5 -5.72 -11.10 11.53
C ASN A 5 -4.67 -10.35 10.69
N TRP A 6 -5.06 -9.22 10.10
CA TRP A 6 -4.09 -8.23 9.64
C TRP A 6 -3.66 -7.34 10.82
N VAL A 7 -2.39 -6.97 10.86
CA VAL A 7 -1.79 -6.07 11.85
C VAL A 7 -2.14 -4.61 11.56
N ALA A 8 -2.14 -4.25 10.26
CA ALA A 8 -2.46 -2.90 9.81
C ALA A 8 -3.12 -2.93 8.42
N VAL A 9 -3.85 -1.86 8.10
CA VAL A 9 -4.47 -1.65 6.79
C VAL A 9 -4.17 -0.23 6.31
N LEU A 10 -3.93 -0.08 5.02
CA LEU A 10 -3.71 1.21 4.35
C LEU A 10 -4.58 1.29 3.10
N GLU A 11 -5.28 2.41 2.95
CA GLU A 11 -6.02 2.72 1.73
C GLU A 11 -5.08 3.32 0.68
N TYR A 12 -5.19 2.80 -0.54
CA TYR A 12 -4.47 3.30 -1.69
C TYR A 12 -5.41 3.30 -2.89
N TYR A 13 -5.06 4.02 -3.95
CA TYR A 13 -5.90 4.08 -5.14
C TYR A 13 -5.10 3.87 -6.42
N LYS A 14 -5.81 3.46 -7.47
CA LYS A 14 -5.28 3.45 -8.83
C LYS A 14 -6.06 4.45 -9.67
N VAL A 15 -5.34 5.37 -10.30
CA VAL A 15 -5.92 6.26 -11.30
C VAL A 15 -6.17 5.45 -12.57
N ARG A 16 -7.42 5.45 -13.05
CA ARG A 16 -7.81 4.98 -14.38
C ARG A 16 -8.31 6.18 -15.19
N ARG A 17 -7.95 6.21 -16.46
CA ARG A 17 -8.53 7.12 -17.44
C ARG A 17 -9.53 6.31 -18.24
N GLU A 18 -10.76 6.77 -18.26
CA GLU A 18 -11.84 6.17 -19.04
C GLU A 18 -12.31 7.20 -20.07
N ILE A 19 -12.62 6.75 -21.28
CA ILE A 19 -13.25 7.58 -22.30
C ILE A 19 -14.71 7.17 -22.34
N LEU A 20 -15.59 8.07 -21.91
CA LEU A 20 -17.04 7.89 -21.92
C LEU A 20 -17.64 9.03 -22.75
N ASN A 21 -18.42 8.69 -23.79
CA ASN A 21 -19.11 9.66 -24.63
C ASN A 21 -18.21 10.79 -25.19
N ALA A 22 -17.01 10.43 -25.69
CA ALA A 22 -15.97 11.37 -26.16
C ALA A 22 -15.36 12.30 -25.09
N GLU A 23 -15.70 12.11 -23.81
CA GLU A 23 -15.06 12.80 -22.68
C GLU A 23 -14.09 11.87 -21.94
N GLN A 24 -12.95 12.41 -21.49
CA GLN A 24 -11.99 11.67 -20.69
C GLN A 24 -12.28 11.89 -19.19
N THR A 25 -12.72 10.85 -18.50
CA THR A 25 -12.95 10.86 -17.06
C THR A 25 -11.77 10.23 -16.32
N ILE A 26 -11.36 10.86 -15.20
CA ILE A 26 -10.35 10.31 -14.29
C ILE A 26 -11.08 9.66 -13.11
N VAL A 27 -10.93 8.34 -12.97
CA VAL A 27 -11.54 7.57 -11.88
C VAL A 27 -10.45 7.10 -10.92
N LYS A 28 -10.60 7.42 -9.63
CA LYS A 28 -9.77 6.86 -8.55
C LYS A 28 -10.42 5.57 -8.06
N GLU A 29 -9.84 4.44 -8.41
CA GLU A 29 -10.29 3.14 -7.93
C GLU A 29 -9.69 2.87 -6.54
N ALA A 30 -10.52 2.92 -5.49
CA ALA A 30 -10.10 2.65 -4.12
C ALA A 30 -9.73 1.18 -3.89
N ARG A 31 -8.65 0.96 -3.14
CA ARG A 31 -8.07 -0.37 -2.84
C ARG A 31 -7.49 -0.38 -1.42
N LYS A 32 -7.24 -1.58 -0.91
CA LYS A 32 -6.67 -1.80 0.42
C LYS A 32 -5.40 -2.63 0.34
N MET A 33 -4.41 -2.21 1.10
CA MET A 33 -3.19 -2.93 1.39
C MET A 33 -3.26 -3.42 2.84
N PHE A 34 -3.00 -4.70 3.06
CA PHE A 34 -3.08 -5.34 4.38
C PHE A 34 -1.70 -5.85 4.77
N LEU A 35 -1.25 -5.48 5.97
CA LEU A 35 -0.07 -6.05 6.60
C LEU A 35 -0.50 -7.26 7.45
N TYR A 36 0.02 -8.44 7.14
CA TYR A 36 -0.08 -9.64 7.94
C TYR A 36 1.27 -9.95 8.60
N LYS A 37 1.28 -10.90 9.53
CA LYS A 37 2.50 -11.32 10.24
C LYS A 37 3.67 -11.73 9.32
N GLU A 38 3.37 -12.28 8.15
CA GLU A 38 4.37 -12.85 7.24
C GLU A 38 4.39 -12.19 5.86
N LYS A 39 3.42 -11.32 5.56
CA LYS A 39 3.28 -10.74 4.22
C LYS A 39 2.52 -9.42 4.19
N ILE A 40 2.75 -8.65 3.14
CA ILE A 40 1.89 -7.56 2.69
C ILE A 40 1.04 -8.07 1.53
N LYS A 41 -0.28 -7.89 1.61
CA LYS A 41 -1.23 -8.22 0.55
C LYS A 41 -1.85 -6.95 -0.03
N THR A 42 -1.85 -6.85 -1.35
CA THR A 42 -2.53 -5.80 -2.12
C THR A 42 -3.61 -6.42 -3.00
N LYS A 43 -4.29 -5.63 -3.83
CA LYS A 43 -5.30 -6.17 -4.76
C LYS A 43 -4.75 -7.25 -5.72
N TYR A 44 -3.49 -7.15 -6.13
CA TYR A 44 -2.92 -8.01 -7.18
C TYR A 44 -1.61 -8.71 -6.79
N ARG A 45 -1.10 -8.49 -5.57
CA ARG A 45 0.19 -9.04 -5.14
C ARG A 45 0.14 -9.45 -3.69
N GLU A 46 0.83 -10.54 -3.39
CA GLU A 46 1.25 -10.91 -2.04
C GLU A 46 2.77 -10.87 -2.02
N ILE A 47 3.34 -10.15 -1.06
CA ILE A 47 4.79 -9.93 -0.92
C ILE A 47 5.14 -10.40 0.49
N ARG A 48 6.01 -11.40 0.63
CA ARG A 48 6.45 -11.87 1.95
C ARG A 48 7.30 -10.79 2.61
N LEU A 49 7.24 -10.66 3.93
CA LEU A 49 8.02 -9.63 4.63
C LEU A 49 9.53 -9.83 4.47
N GLU A 50 9.98 -11.09 4.36
CA GLU A 50 11.39 -11.41 4.06
C GLU A 50 11.86 -10.89 2.69
N ASP A 51 10.93 -10.64 1.76
CA ASP A 51 11.22 -10.07 0.45
C ASP A 51 11.14 -8.52 0.45
N VAL A 52 10.63 -7.90 1.53
CA VAL A 52 10.57 -6.43 1.69
C VAL A 52 11.86 -5.94 2.33
N LEU A 53 12.56 -5.05 1.65
CA LEU A 53 13.82 -4.47 2.09
C LEU A 53 13.60 -3.17 2.87
N ASP A 54 12.66 -2.34 2.42
CA ASP A 54 12.33 -1.06 3.04
C ASP A 54 10.95 -0.55 2.59
N ILE A 55 10.36 0.37 3.37
CA ILE A 55 9.15 1.10 3.01
C ILE A 55 9.41 2.59 3.16
N SER A 56 9.29 3.33 2.05
CA SER A 56 9.45 4.79 2.05
C SER A 56 8.19 5.51 1.58
N TYR A 57 8.03 6.75 2.02
CA TYR A 57 6.90 7.60 1.65
C TYR A 57 7.39 8.93 1.09
N LYS A 58 6.81 9.34 -0.04
CA LYS A 58 7.00 10.66 -0.64
C LYS A 58 5.66 11.39 -0.68
N ASN A 59 5.55 12.47 0.08
CA ASN A 59 4.44 13.42 -0.03
C ASN A 59 4.53 14.16 -1.39
N ILE A 60 3.41 14.31 -2.09
CA ILE A 60 3.35 15.02 -3.38
C ILE A 60 2.44 16.26 -3.36
N GLY A 61 1.90 16.64 -2.21
CA GLY A 61 0.98 17.76 -2.02
C GLY A 61 -0.48 17.34 -1.86
N ASP A 62 -1.33 18.27 -1.39
CA ASP A 62 -2.79 18.11 -1.31
C ASP A 62 -3.30 16.88 -0.55
N GLY A 63 -2.56 16.43 0.46
CA GLY A 63 -2.90 15.22 1.23
C GLY A 63 -2.63 13.91 0.49
N GLU A 64 -1.96 13.98 -0.66
CA GLU A 64 -1.58 12.83 -1.46
C GLU A 64 -0.09 12.50 -1.32
N GLY A 65 0.24 11.25 -1.61
CA GLY A 65 1.62 10.79 -1.66
C GLY A 65 1.78 9.44 -2.33
N ILE A 66 3.03 9.01 -2.39
CA ILE A 66 3.41 7.73 -2.96
C ILE A 66 4.13 6.94 -1.87
N LEU A 67 3.57 5.78 -1.52
CA LEU A 67 4.25 4.78 -0.71
C LEU A 67 5.00 3.82 -1.64
N TYR A 68 6.27 3.61 -1.37
CA TYR A 68 7.14 2.70 -2.10
C TYR A 68 7.44 1.48 -1.24
N LEU A 69 7.09 0.29 -1.74
CA LEU A 69 7.61 -0.97 -1.22
C LEU A 69 8.87 -1.31 -2.00
N HIS A 70 10.03 -1.23 -1.35
CA HIS A 70 11.30 -1.68 -1.91
C HIS A 70 11.43 -3.17 -1.59
N THR A 71 11.50 -4.01 -2.63
CA THR A 71 11.62 -5.46 -2.48
C THR A 71 12.83 -5.98 -3.25
N ASN A 72 13.20 -7.23 -3.00
CA ASN A 72 14.24 -7.91 -3.78
C ASN A 72 13.87 -8.14 -5.27
N GLN A 73 12.61 -7.92 -5.65
CA GLN A 73 12.10 -8.02 -7.03
C GLN A 73 11.92 -6.65 -7.70
N GLY A 74 12.25 -5.56 -7.00
CA GLY A 74 12.12 -4.18 -7.49
C GLY A 74 11.28 -3.31 -6.57
N VAL A 75 10.90 -2.12 -7.07
CA VAL A 75 10.17 -1.13 -6.29
C VAL A 75 8.72 -1.04 -6.77
N PHE A 76 7.77 -1.17 -5.85
CA PHE A 76 6.34 -1.05 -6.13
C PHE A 76 5.76 0.25 -5.56
N PRO A 77 5.32 1.19 -6.41
CA PRO A 77 4.69 2.43 -5.96
C PRO A 77 3.17 2.27 -5.76
N PHE A 78 2.64 2.91 -4.72
CA PHE A 78 1.23 2.97 -4.39
C PHE A 78 0.80 4.40 -4.08
N MET A 79 -0.16 4.92 -4.84
CA MET A 79 -0.74 6.25 -4.59
C MET A 79 -1.66 6.17 -3.37
N VAL A 80 -1.42 7.02 -2.38
CA VAL A 80 -2.20 7.10 -1.15
C VAL A 80 -2.75 8.51 -0.99
N SER A 81 -3.94 8.62 -0.40
CA SER A 81 -4.62 9.89 -0.11
C SER A 81 -4.79 10.12 1.40
N MET A 82 -3.93 9.48 2.20
CA MET A 82 -3.88 9.58 3.66
C MET A 82 -2.44 9.37 4.13
N ASP A 83 -2.16 9.81 5.36
CA ASP A 83 -0.86 9.60 6.00
C ASP A 83 -0.59 8.09 6.20
N PRO A 84 0.40 7.50 5.53
CA PRO A 84 0.69 6.08 5.67
C PRO A 84 1.56 5.77 6.90
N LYS A 85 1.98 6.77 7.67
CA LYS A 85 2.88 6.59 8.81
C LYS A 85 2.43 5.49 9.79
N PRO A 86 1.15 5.36 10.20
CA PRO A 86 0.74 4.27 11.09
C PRO A 86 0.96 2.87 10.51
N PHE A 87 0.80 2.71 9.19
CA PHE A 87 1.06 1.46 8.49
C PHE A 87 2.56 1.14 8.46
N ILE A 88 3.38 2.15 8.14
CA ILE A 88 4.85 2.03 8.09
C ILE A 88 5.41 1.68 9.47
N GLU A 89 4.94 2.35 10.53
CA GLU A 89 5.33 2.04 11.91
C GLU A 89 4.95 0.63 12.33
N SER A 90 3.76 0.17 11.93
CA SER A 90 3.32 -1.20 12.20
C SER A 90 4.20 -2.24 11.51
N TYR A 91 4.63 -1.96 10.27
CA TYR A 91 5.61 -2.80 9.57
C TYR A 91 6.93 -2.87 10.32
N PHE A 92 7.51 -1.73 10.70
CA PHE A 92 8.79 -1.70 11.41
C PHE A 92 8.73 -2.37 12.78
N LYS A 93 7.63 -2.17 13.54
CA LYS A 93 7.41 -2.89 14.80
C LYS A 93 7.39 -4.39 14.59
N LEU A 94 6.69 -4.86 13.55
CA LEU A 94 6.56 -6.28 13.25
C LEU A 94 7.91 -6.91 12.85
N VAL A 95 8.66 -6.31 11.93
CA VAL A 95 9.96 -6.87 11.48
C VAL A 95 11.04 -6.78 12.55
N ASN A 96 10.94 -5.84 13.49
CA ASN A 96 11.82 -5.73 14.63
C ASN A 96 11.38 -6.59 15.83
N GLY A 97 10.31 -7.39 15.70
CA GLY A 97 9.81 -8.27 16.77
C GLY A 97 9.19 -7.54 17.96
N MET A 98 8.69 -6.32 17.76
CA MET A 98 8.07 -5.49 18.81
C MET A 98 6.55 -5.74 18.96
N ILE A 99 5.92 -6.50 18.04
CA ILE A 99 4.50 -6.91 18.05
C ILE A 99 4.32 -8.27 17.37
#